data_AF-A0A150J8S0-F1
#
_entry.id   AF-A0A150J8S0-F1
#
_cell.length_a   1.000
_cell.length_b   1.000
_cell.length_c   1.000
_cell.angle_alpha   90.00
_cell.angle_beta   90.00
_cell.angle_gamma   90.00
#
_symmetry.space_group_name_H-M   'P 1'
#
loop_
_entity.id
_entity.type
_entity.pdbx_description
1 polymer ?
#
loop_
_entity_poly.entity_id
_entity_poly.type
_entity_poly.pdbx_seq_one_letter_code
_entity_poly.pdbx_strand_id
1 'polypeptide(L)'
;MITVKPRREIIEYVEDVLQSVNLGKRGKYDGDKTAQRSGLLGEVVVKDLLGVPWIKNLDGFDGGFDIEINGIKADVKTKGVGYKFQPWYDHIVNGYQIFFKVDVYIFASHSKTTDEINVWGWLPKSTFLARANIRPKGSVVIRGGKPIILWGDWYEVRNNQIIVINSTNDLKKIFFRGRKVVETSGLLKAISQTN
;
A
#
# COMPACT_ATOMS: atom_id res chain seq x y z
N MET A 1 9.91 9.54 -5.32
CA MET A 1 9.05 8.43 -5.77
C MET A 1 9.94 7.36 -6.39
N ILE A 2 9.64 6.08 -6.12
CA ILE A 2 10.23 4.95 -6.86
C ILE A 2 9.21 4.49 -7.90
N THR A 3 9.62 4.37 -9.17
CA THR A 3 8.80 3.74 -10.22
C THR A 3 9.36 2.36 -10.51
N VAL A 4 8.48 1.36 -10.50
CA VAL A 4 8.82 -0.04 -10.76
C VAL A 4 7.92 -0.56 -11.86
N LYS A 5 8.52 -1.10 -12.91
CA LYS A 5 7.85 -1.99 -13.84
C LYS A 5 7.90 -3.40 -13.25
N PRO A 6 6.78 -4.00 -12.82
CA PRO A 6 6.80 -5.33 -12.22
C PRO A 6 7.37 -6.36 -13.18
N ARG A 7 8.19 -7.28 -12.66
CA ARG A 7 8.72 -8.42 -13.42
C ARG A 7 7.57 -9.36 -13.78
N ARG A 8 7.71 -10.12 -14.87
CA ARG A 8 6.70 -11.09 -15.32
C ARG A 8 6.28 -12.04 -14.21
N GLU A 9 7.23 -12.56 -13.43
CA GLU A 9 7.00 -13.45 -12.28
C GLU A 9 6.04 -12.83 -11.24
N ILE A 10 6.16 -11.52 -10.97
CA ILE A 10 5.27 -10.80 -10.04
C ILE A 10 3.86 -10.71 -10.63
N ILE A 11 3.76 -10.43 -11.93
CA ILE A 11 2.46 -10.32 -12.60
C ILE A 11 1.75 -11.69 -12.59
N GLU A 12 2.45 -12.75 -12.98
CA GLU A 12 1.92 -14.12 -12.96
C GLU A 12 1.46 -14.52 -11.56
N TYR A 13 2.30 -14.28 -10.55
CA TYR A 13 1.93 -14.53 -9.15
C TYR A 13 0.65 -13.77 -8.74
N VAL A 14 0.53 -12.49 -9.08
CA VAL A 14 -0.66 -11.69 -8.76
C VAL A 14 -1.91 -12.25 -9.45
N GLU A 15 -1.82 -12.63 -10.72
CA GLU A 15 -2.94 -13.23 -11.45
C GLU A 15 -3.34 -14.60 -10.87
N ASP A 16 -2.37 -15.44 -10.54
CA ASP A 16 -2.60 -16.76 -9.94
C ASP A 16 -3.30 -16.65 -8.59
N VAL A 17 -2.90 -15.69 -7.75
CA VAL A 17 -3.57 -15.40 -6.47
C VAL A 17 -5.03 -14.97 -6.70
N LEU A 18 -5.28 -14.08 -7.66
CA LEU A 18 -6.64 -13.58 -7.96
C LEU A 18 -7.56 -14.65 -8.59
N GLN A 19 -6.98 -15.68 -9.23
CA GLN A 19 -7.71 -16.82 -9.77
C GLN A 19 -7.98 -17.90 -8.71
N SER A 20 -6.99 -18.18 -7.86
CA SER A 20 -7.05 -19.26 -6.87
C SER A 20 -7.80 -18.87 -5.60
N VAL A 21 -7.78 -17.60 -5.22
CA VAL A 21 -8.37 -17.11 -3.97
C VAL A 21 -9.29 -15.93 -4.21
N ASN A 22 -10.52 -16.07 -3.74
CA ASN A 22 -11.38 -14.92 -3.56
C ASN A 22 -10.87 -14.12 -2.36
N LEU A 23 -9.91 -13.22 -2.59
CA LEU A 23 -9.41 -12.25 -1.59
C LEU A 23 -10.53 -11.34 -1.05
N GLY A 24 -11.66 -11.32 -1.75
CA GLY A 24 -12.94 -10.78 -1.34
C GLY A 24 -13.70 -11.59 -0.30
N LYS A 25 -13.04 -12.12 0.73
CA LYS A 25 -13.73 -12.76 1.87
C LYS A 25 -13.57 -11.96 3.15
N ARG A 26 -13.48 -10.64 3.05
CA ARG A 26 -13.44 -9.71 4.20
C ARG A 26 -14.83 -9.40 4.77
N GLY A 27 -15.88 -9.97 4.18
CA GLY A 27 -17.28 -9.91 4.65
C GLY A 27 -18.15 -8.90 3.91
N LYS A 28 -17.66 -7.66 3.64
CA LYS A 28 -18.43 -6.60 2.96
C LYS A 28 -17.51 -5.73 2.08
N TYR A 29 -17.85 -5.61 0.79
CA TYR A 29 -17.20 -4.77 -0.24
C TYR A 29 -15.80 -5.22 -0.66
N ASP A 30 -15.76 -6.28 -1.47
CA ASP A 30 -14.53 -6.92 -1.93
C ASP A 30 -13.73 -6.14 -2.98
N GLY A 31 -14.19 -4.94 -3.37
CA GLY A 31 -13.61 -4.21 -4.50
C GLY A 31 -13.84 -4.93 -5.83
N ASP A 32 -13.68 -4.23 -6.94
CA ASP A 32 -13.65 -4.89 -8.25
C ASP A 32 -12.31 -5.60 -8.47
N LYS A 33 -12.26 -6.60 -9.36
CA LYS A 33 -11.04 -7.36 -9.68
C LYS A 33 -9.86 -6.45 -10.08
N THR A 34 -10.12 -5.30 -10.70
CA THR A 34 -9.05 -4.36 -11.10
C THR A 34 -8.47 -3.62 -9.89
N ALA A 35 -9.32 -3.26 -8.93
CA ALA A 35 -8.92 -2.68 -7.66
C ALA A 35 -8.14 -3.70 -6.82
N GLN A 36 -8.63 -4.94 -6.73
CA GLN A 36 -7.92 -6.04 -6.06
C GLN A 36 -6.54 -6.27 -6.67
N ARG A 37 -6.46 -6.38 -8.01
CA ARG A 37 -5.18 -6.50 -8.73
C ARG A 37 -4.24 -5.35 -8.41
N SER A 38 -4.73 -4.12 -8.46
CA SER A 38 -3.89 -2.95 -8.16
C SER A 38 -3.37 -2.97 -6.73
N GLY A 39 -4.23 -3.34 -5.76
CA GLY A 39 -3.85 -3.51 -4.36
C GLY A 39 -2.74 -4.54 -4.20
N LEU A 40 -2.99 -5.77 -4.65
CA LEU A 40 -2.06 -6.89 -4.52
C LEU A 40 -0.75 -6.65 -5.26
N LEU A 41 -0.80 -6.10 -6.48
CA LEU A 41 0.41 -5.78 -7.24
C LEU A 41 1.29 -4.75 -6.51
N GLY A 42 0.68 -3.71 -5.93
CA GLY A 42 1.42 -2.73 -5.15
C GLY A 42 2.02 -3.32 -3.87
N GLU A 43 1.28 -4.17 -3.15
CA GLU A 43 1.79 -4.90 -1.99
C GLU A 43 3.02 -5.76 -2.36
N VAL A 44 2.90 -6.59 -3.40
CA VAL A 44 3.96 -7.51 -3.82
C VAL A 44 5.20 -6.76 -4.29
N VAL A 45 5.03 -5.64 -5.02
CA VAL A 45 6.15 -4.79 -5.42
C VAL A 45 6.85 -4.18 -4.20
N VAL A 46 6.12 -3.69 -3.20
CA VAL A 46 6.74 -3.16 -1.97
C VAL A 46 7.49 -4.27 -1.22
N LYS A 47 6.94 -5.49 -1.15
CA LYS A 47 7.62 -6.65 -0.58
C LYS A 47 8.91 -7.02 -1.32
N ASP A 48 8.87 -7.03 -2.65
CA ASP A 48 10.03 -7.27 -3.53
C ASP A 48 11.13 -6.20 -3.30
N LEU A 49 10.77 -4.91 -3.22
CA LEU A 49 11.71 -3.83 -2.91
C LEU A 49 12.35 -3.92 -1.51
N LEU A 50 11.61 -4.50 -0.54
CA LEU A 50 12.09 -4.74 0.82
C LEU A 50 12.91 -6.04 0.93
N GLY A 51 12.89 -6.90 -0.08
CA GLY A 51 13.52 -8.22 -0.06
C GLY A 51 12.84 -9.19 0.91
N VAL A 52 11.52 -9.05 1.12
CA VAL A 52 10.75 -9.96 1.98
C VAL A 52 9.87 -10.90 1.16
N PRO A 53 9.54 -12.10 1.66
CA PRO A 53 8.72 -13.06 0.93
C PRO A 53 7.33 -12.52 0.55
N TRP A 54 6.83 -12.94 -0.61
CA TRP A 54 5.44 -12.70 -1.03
C TRP A 54 4.45 -13.52 -0.18
N ILE A 55 3.15 -13.27 -0.35
CA ILE A 55 2.09 -13.94 0.43
C ILE A 55 2.11 -15.45 0.12
N LYS A 56 2.35 -16.30 1.12
CA LYS A 56 2.36 -17.76 0.96
C LYS A 56 1.04 -18.42 1.40
N ASN A 57 0.35 -17.82 2.36
CA ASN A 57 -0.91 -18.34 2.90
C ASN A 57 -2.05 -17.41 2.49
N LEU A 58 -2.86 -17.85 1.53
CA LEU A 58 -4.00 -17.08 1.02
C LEU A 58 -5.31 -17.39 1.77
N ASP A 59 -5.27 -18.25 2.79
CA ASP A 59 -6.44 -18.83 3.43
C ASP A 59 -7.01 -18.01 4.61
N GLY A 60 -6.56 -16.77 4.83
CA GLY A 60 -6.99 -16.02 6.00
C GLY A 60 -6.76 -14.51 5.96
N PHE A 61 -7.50 -13.80 6.82
CA PHE A 61 -7.30 -12.39 7.13
C PHE A 61 -6.07 -12.23 8.04
N ASP A 62 -5.04 -11.56 7.55
CA ASP A 62 -3.74 -11.34 8.21
C ASP A 62 -3.76 -10.33 9.36
N GLY A 63 -4.94 -9.84 9.75
CA GLY A 63 -5.08 -8.76 10.73
C GLY A 63 -5.15 -7.36 10.12
N GLY A 64 -5.15 -7.27 8.78
CA GLY A 64 -5.35 -6.04 8.02
C GLY A 64 -4.06 -5.24 7.79
N PHE A 65 -2.91 -5.93 7.76
CA PHE A 65 -1.61 -5.34 7.46
C PHE A 65 -0.88 -6.23 6.45
N ASP A 66 -0.11 -5.61 5.56
CA ASP A 66 0.54 -6.33 4.46
C ASP A 66 1.96 -6.78 4.83
N ILE A 67 2.66 -5.99 5.66
CA ILE A 67 4.09 -6.19 5.97
C ILE A 67 4.31 -6.00 7.48
N GLU A 68 5.07 -6.91 8.09
CA GLU A 68 5.58 -6.76 9.46
C GLU A 68 7.09 -6.99 9.49
N ILE A 69 7.85 -5.95 9.85
CA ILE A 69 9.32 -6.00 9.97
C ILE A 69 9.71 -5.25 11.24
N ASN A 70 10.52 -5.88 12.11
CA ASN A 70 10.95 -5.31 13.38
C ASN A 70 9.81 -4.81 14.28
N GLY A 71 8.65 -5.46 14.23
CA GLY A 71 7.46 -5.09 15.00
C GLY A 71 6.71 -3.86 14.46
N ILE A 72 7.09 -3.33 13.29
CA ILE A 72 6.36 -2.28 12.59
C ILE A 72 5.45 -2.93 11.54
N LYS A 73 4.14 -2.71 11.68
CA LYS A 73 3.09 -3.18 10.77
C LYS A 73 2.73 -2.11 9.76
N ALA A 74 2.87 -2.42 8.48
CA ALA A 74 2.56 -1.53 7.38
C ALA A 74 1.46 -2.09 6.48
N ASP A 75 0.68 -1.18 5.91
CA ASP A 75 -0.41 -1.47 4.97
C ASP A 75 -0.22 -0.58 3.72
N VAL A 76 -0.17 -1.23 2.56
CA VAL A 76 0.13 -0.65 1.27
C VAL A 76 -1.16 -0.24 0.57
N LYS A 77 -1.34 1.06 0.41
CA LYS A 77 -2.51 1.66 -0.20
C LYS A 77 -2.22 2.02 -1.64
N THR A 78 -2.67 1.14 -2.54
CA THR A 78 -2.44 1.30 -3.98
C THR A 78 -3.68 1.81 -4.70
N LYS A 79 -3.56 2.95 -5.37
CA LYS A 79 -4.62 3.52 -6.21
C LYS A 79 -4.38 3.22 -7.70
N GLY A 80 -5.27 2.46 -8.32
CA GLY A 80 -5.27 2.26 -9.77
C GLY A 80 -5.71 3.54 -10.52
N VAL A 81 -4.86 4.03 -11.43
CA VAL A 81 -5.07 5.30 -12.16
C VAL A 81 -4.85 5.11 -13.66
N GLY A 82 -5.68 5.76 -14.48
CA GLY A 82 -5.54 5.81 -15.94
C GLY A 82 -4.92 7.12 -16.43
N TYR A 83 -4.22 7.83 -15.55
CA TYR A 83 -3.64 9.15 -15.81
C TYR A 83 -2.32 9.28 -15.04
N LYS A 84 -1.47 10.24 -15.46
CA LYS A 84 -0.24 10.57 -14.73
C LYS A 84 -0.60 11.13 -13.36
N PHE A 85 -0.19 10.45 -12.30
CA PHE A 85 -0.44 10.87 -10.92
C PHE A 85 0.40 12.11 -10.57
N GLN A 86 -0.23 13.10 -9.96
CA GLN A 86 0.29 14.43 -9.66
C GLN A 86 0.31 14.69 -8.14
N PRO A 87 1.09 15.69 -7.66
CA PRO A 87 1.19 16.04 -6.25
C PRO A 87 -0.12 16.42 -5.55
N TRP A 88 -1.13 16.88 -6.30
CA TRP A 88 -2.43 17.31 -5.75
C TRP A 88 -3.50 16.22 -5.74
N TYR A 89 -3.18 14.99 -6.18
CA TYR A 89 -4.12 13.88 -6.01
C TYR A 89 -4.08 13.30 -4.60
N ASP A 90 -5.22 12.78 -4.19
CA ASP A 90 -5.37 12.14 -2.89
C ASP A 90 -5.03 10.66 -2.92
N HIS A 91 -4.36 10.22 -1.86
CA HIS A 91 -4.35 8.85 -1.38
C HIS A 91 -5.52 8.64 -0.44
N ILE A 92 -6.12 7.45 -0.49
CA ILE A 92 -7.39 7.17 0.19
C ILE A 92 -7.24 5.92 1.05
N VAL A 93 -7.67 6.02 2.30
CA VAL A 93 -7.94 4.86 3.16
C VAL A 93 -9.43 4.81 3.44
N ASN A 94 -10.03 3.63 3.27
CA ASN A 94 -11.44 3.44 3.56
C ASN A 94 -11.66 3.41 5.09
N GLY A 95 -12.69 4.10 5.57
CA GLY A 95 -13.08 4.17 6.97
C GLY A 95 -13.28 2.81 7.63
N TYR A 96 -13.69 1.78 6.88
CA TYR A 96 -13.79 0.42 7.43
C TYR A 96 -12.42 -0.21 7.77
N GLN A 97 -11.32 0.33 7.24
CA GLN A 97 -9.96 -0.17 7.45
C GLN A 97 -9.21 0.58 8.55
N ILE A 98 -9.72 1.71 9.05
CA ILE A 98 -9.02 2.51 10.06
C ILE A 98 -8.90 1.79 11.41
N PHE A 99 -9.68 0.74 11.64
CA PHE A 99 -9.63 -0.06 12.87
C PHE A 99 -8.52 -1.12 12.86
N PHE A 100 -7.93 -1.43 11.70
CA PHE A 100 -6.82 -2.39 11.61
C PHE A 100 -5.58 -1.90 12.34
N LYS A 101 -4.88 -2.82 13.02
CA LYS A 101 -3.71 -2.52 13.84
C LYS A 101 -2.46 -2.39 12.97
N VAL A 102 -2.38 -1.28 12.24
CA VAL A 102 -1.24 -0.87 11.42
C VAL A 102 -0.57 0.35 12.04
N ASP A 103 0.76 0.40 11.98
CA ASP A 103 1.56 1.52 12.49
C ASP A 103 1.75 2.60 11.42
N VAL A 104 1.85 2.17 10.15
CA VAL A 104 2.14 3.05 9.02
C VAL A 104 1.33 2.68 7.78
N TYR A 105 1.02 3.68 6.95
CA TYR A 105 0.52 3.49 5.60
C TYR A 105 1.63 3.81 4.59
N ILE A 106 1.80 2.94 3.60
CA ILE A 106 2.66 3.17 2.44
C ILE A 106 1.76 3.45 1.24
N PHE A 107 1.97 4.56 0.57
CA PHE A 107 1.10 5.02 -0.51
C PHE A 107 1.72 4.75 -1.88
N ALA A 108 0.95 4.05 -2.73
CA ALA A 108 1.36 3.68 -4.07
C ALA A 108 0.27 4.00 -5.10
N SER A 109 0.65 4.09 -6.37
CA SER A 109 -0.30 4.13 -7.48
C SER A 109 0.09 3.15 -8.57
N HIS A 110 -0.92 2.51 -9.16
CA HIS A 110 -0.77 1.61 -10.28
C HIS A 110 -1.24 2.30 -11.57
N SER A 111 -0.32 2.53 -12.51
CA SER A 111 -0.64 3.08 -13.84
C SER A 111 -1.28 1.99 -14.71
N LYS A 112 -2.56 2.13 -15.04
CA LYS A 112 -3.27 1.19 -15.91
C LYS A 112 -2.82 1.24 -17.37
N THR A 113 -2.08 2.28 -17.76
CA THR A 113 -1.56 2.46 -19.12
C THR A 113 -0.20 1.81 -19.29
N THR A 114 0.69 1.99 -18.30
CA THR A 114 2.07 1.48 -18.36
C THR A 114 2.27 0.22 -17.52
N ASP A 115 1.27 -0.20 -16.73
CA ASP A 115 1.34 -1.31 -15.76
C ASP A 115 2.53 -1.16 -14.80
N GLU A 116 2.81 0.09 -14.39
CA GLU A 116 3.88 0.45 -13.46
C GLU A 116 3.32 0.76 -12.07
N ILE A 117 4.05 0.37 -11.03
CA ILE A 117 3.81 0.76 -9.65
C ILE A 117 4.71 1.94 -9.30
N ASN A 118 4.10 2.99 -8.77
CA ASN A 118 4.79 4.16 -8.24
C ASN A 118 4.63 4.18 -6.73
N VAL A 119 5.72 4.01 -5.98
CA VAL A 119 5.75 4.11 -4.51
C VAL A 119 6.08 5.56 -4.16
N TRP A 120 5.08 6.28 -3.62
CA TRP A 120 5.15 7.73 -3.45
C TRP A 120 5.78 8.13 -2.12
N GLY A 121 5.31 7.52 -1.05
CA GLY A 121 5.64 7.94 0.29
C GLY A 121 4.88 7.17 1.34
N TRP A 122 4.98 7.63 2.59
CA TRP A 122 4.36 6.98 3.73
C TRP A 122 3.98 7.98 4.81
N LEU A 123 3.13 7.54 5.74
CA LEU A 123 2.83 8.25 6.98
C LEU A 123 2.61 7.26 8.13
N PRO A 124 3.01 7.59 9.37
CA PRO A 124 2.45 6.95 10.55
C PRO A 124 0.92 7.08 10.55
N LYS A 125 0.21 6.02 10.98
CA LYS A 125 -1.25 6.01 11.02
C LYS A 125 -1.81 7.19 11.81
N SER A 126 -1.22 7.52 12.95
CA SER A 126 -1.61 8.68 13.78
C SER A 126 -1.50 9.99 12.99
N THR A 127 -0.38 10.21 12.31
CA THR A 127 -0.16 11.39 11.46
C THR A 127 -1.11 11.43 10.28
N PHE A 128 -1.39 10.29 9.66
CA PHE A 128 -2.38 10.19 8.59
C PHE A 128 -3.77 10.60 9.08
N LEU A 129 -4.25 10.02 10.18
CA LEU A 129 -5.58 10.31 10.73
C LEU A 129 -5.71 11.78 11.16
N ALA A 130 -4.65 12.38 11.70
CA ALA A 130 -4.64 13.80 12.08
C ALA A 130 -4.67 14.76 10.88
N ARG A 131 -4.20 14.32 9.70
CA ARG A 131 -4.13 15.14 8.47
C ARG A 131 -5.24 14.85 7.47
N ALA A 132 -5.92 13.72 7.61
CA ALA A 132 -6.86 13.25 6.63
C ALA A 132 -8.08 14.17 6.55
N ASN A 133 -8.42 14.58 5.34
CA ASN A 133 -9.74 15.12 5.05
C ASN A 133 -10.74 13.96 5.00
N ILE A 134 -11.82 14.05 5.75
CA ILE A 134 -12.83 12.98 5.81
C ILE A 134 -13.96 13.34 4.86
N ARG A 135 -14.17 12.51 3.84
CA ARG A 135 -15.36 12.54 3.00
C ARG A 135 -16.34 11.49 3.51
N PRO A 136 -17.50 11.88 4.07
CA PRO A 136 -18.38 10.93 4.74
C PRO A 136 -19.05 9.97 3.76
N LYS A 137 -19.40 8.79 4.27
CA LYS A 137 -20.30 7.84 3.60
C LYS A 137 -21.56 8.56 3.09
N GLY A 138 -22.01 8.19 1.89
CA GLY A 138 -23.15 8.83 1.22
C GLY A 138 -22.78 10.02 0.36
N SER A 139 -21.56 10.56 0.49
CA SER A 139 -21.08 11.63 -0.41
C SER A 139 -21.06 11.16 -1.87
N VAL A 140 -21.36 12.07 -2.80
CA VAL A 140 -21.26 11.84 -4.24
C VAL A 140 -19.92 12.35 -4.74
N VAL A 141 -19.16 11.49 -5.42
CA VAL A 141 -17.89 11.85 -6.07
C VAL A 141 -17.98 11.61 -7.57
N ILE A 142 -17.40 12.51 -8.37
CA ILE A 142 -17.33 12.32 -9.83
C ILE A 142 -16.02 11.62 -10.18
N ARG A 143 -16.09 10.44 -10.78
CA ARG A 143 -14.91 9.70 -11.27
C ARG A 143 -15.13 9.31 -12.72
N GLY A 144 -14.26 9.79 -13.61
CA GLY A 144 -14.40 9.53 -15.05
C GLY A 144 -15.72 10.03 -15.63
N GLY A 145 -16.24 11.15 -15.12
CA GLY A 145 -17.51 11.74 -15.55
C GLY A 145 -18.77 11.10 -14.98
N LYS A 146 -18.67 10.05 -14.16
CA LYS A 146 -19.82 9.38 -13.54
C LYS A 146 -19.88 9.63 -12.02
N PRO A 147 -21.07 9.88 -11.45
CA PRO A 147 -21.25 9.97 -10.02
C PRO A 147 -21.12 8.60 -9.36
N ILE A 148 -20.41 8.54 -8.24
CA ILE A 148 -20.30 7.37 -7.37
C ILE A 148 -20.69 7.81 -5.96
N ILE A 149 -21.59 7.07 -5.34
CA ILE A 149 -21.95 7.27 -3.93
C ILE A 149 -20.94 6.50 -3.07
N LEU A 150 -20.39 7.16 -2.06
CA LEU A 150 -19.45 6.53 -1.14
C LEU A 150 -20.17 5.57 -0.18
N TRP A 151 -19.69 4.33 -0.13
CA TRP A 151 -20.27 3.27 0.72
C TRP A 151 -19.69 3.22 2.14
N GLY A 152 -18.61 3.98 2.37
CA GLY A 152 -17.95 4.19 3.66
C GLY A 152 -17.20 5.52 3.61
N ASP A 153 -16.72 5.98 4.76
CA ASP A 153 -15.94 7.21 4.84
C ASP A 153 -14.63 7.04 4.06
N TRP A 154 -14.21 8.09 3.37
CA TRP A 154 -12.88 8.17 2.76
C TRP A 154 -12.02 9.12 3.58
N TYR A 155 -10.90 8.60 4.06
CA TYR A 155 -9.85 9.39 4.69
C TYR A 155 -8.84 9.72 3.60
N GLU A 156 -8.72 10.99 3.27
CA GLU A 156 -7.98 11.47 2.11
C GLU A 156 -6.78 12.32 2.55
N VAL A 157 -5.59 12.01 2.03
CA VAL A 157 -4.39 12.85 2.20
C VAL A 157 -3.79 13.17 0.84
N ARG A 158 -3.41 14.43 0.61
CA ARG A 158 -2.79 14.81 -0.67
C ARG A 158 -1.39 14.22 -0.77
N ASN A 159 -0.98 13.88 -1.98
CA ASN A 159 0.34 13.33 -2.25
C ASN A 159 1.49 14.28 -1.82
N ASN A 160 1.27 15.59 -1.77
CA ASN A 160 2.25 16.55 -1.24
C ASN A 160 2.28 16.67 0.31
N GLN A 161 1.44 15.92 1.03
CA GLN A 161 1.36 15.94 2.51
C GLN A 161 1.97 14.68 3.16
N ILE A 162 2.57 13.78 2.37
CA ILE A 162 3.19 12.52 2.84
C ILE A 162 4.72 12.65 2.95
N ILE A 163 5.35 11.73 3.67
CA ILE A 163 6.82 11.63 3.68
C ILE A 163 7.25 10.89 2.42
N VAL A 164 7.94 11.58 1.52
CA VAL A 164 8.31 11.05 0.21
C VAL A 164 9.33 9.91 0.33
N ILE A 165 9.16 8.87 -0.48
CA ILE A 165 10.13 7.79 -0.68
C ILE A 165 10.81 8.02 -2.03
N ASN A 166 12.12 8.30 -2.03
CA ASN A 166 12.89 8.52 -3.27
C ASN A 166 13.82 7.35 -3.61
N SER A 167 14.02 6.43 -2.68
CA SER A 167 14.91 5.29 -2.83
C SER A 167 14.41 4.10 -2.02
N THR A 168 14.85 2.90 -2.39
CA THR A 168 14.61 1.69 -1.59
C THR A 168 15.14 1.83 -0.17
N ASN A 169 16.20 2.61 0.05
CA ASN A 169 16.71 2.92 1.38
C ASN A 169 15.71 3.74 2.22
N ASP A 170 15.00 4.70 1.63
CA ASP A 170 13.98 5.47 2.35
C ASP A 170 12.80 4.59 2.78
N LEU A 171 12.41 3.65 1.91
CA LEU A 171 11.41 2.63 2.23
C LEU A 171 11.88 1.72 3.38
N LYS A 172 13.13 1.23 3.34
CA LYS A 172 13.72 0.43 4.43
C LYS A 172 13.74 1.20 5.75
N LYS A 173 14.09 2.49 5.76
CA LYS A 173 14.15 3.31 6.99
C LYS A 173 12.82 3.34 7.77
N ILE A 174 11.68 3.08 7.14
CA ILE A 174 10.39 2.94 7.84
C ILE A 174 10.46 1.85 8.92
N PHE A 175 11.15 0.75 8.62
CA PHE A 175 11.19 -0.46 9.46
C PHE A 175 12.48 -0.60 10.28
N PHE A 176 13.52 0.18 9.99
CA PHE A 176 14.86 0.02 10.60
C PHE A 176 15.36 1.24 11.39
N ARG A 177 14.52 2.26 11.62
CA ARG A 177 14.89 3.45 12.41
C ARG A 177 15.37 3.05 13.82
N GLY A 178 16.59 3.46 14.17
CA GLY A 178 17.23 3.19 15.47
C GLY A 178 18.19 1.99 15.51
N ARG A 179 18.35 1.23 14.42
CA ARG A 179 19.31 0.10 14.34
C ARG A 179 20.30 0.31 13.20
N LYS A 180 21.59 0.01 13.42
CA LYS A 180 22.58 -0.01 12.33
C LYS A 180 22.19 -1.11 11.34
N VAL A 181 21.95 -0.73 10.10
CA VAL A 181 21.79 -1.67 8.98
C VAL A 181 23.18 -2.03 8.50
N VAL A 182 23.56 -3.31 8.58
CA VAL A 182 24.77 -3.81 7.96
C VAL A 182 24.37 -4.60 6.72
N GLU A 183 24.83 -4.16 5.56
CA GLU A 183 24.69 -4.92 4.31
C GLU A 183 25.76 -6.01 4.27
N THR A 184 25.35 -7.24 4.51
CA THR A 184 26.14 -8.43 4.15
C THR A 184 25.42 -9.13 3.01
N SER A 185 26.01 -9.05 1.81
CA SER A 185 25.69 -9.82 0.59
C SER A 185 24.31 -10.49 0.58
N GLY A 186 23.29 -9.77 0.13
CA GLY A 186 21.98 -10.31 -0.23
C GLY A 186 20.92 -10.39 0.88
N LEU A 187 21.28 -10.20 2.16
CA LEU A 187 20.32 -10.22 3.27
C LEU A 187 20.58 -9.06 4.24
N LEU A 188 19.55 -8.24 4.47
CA LEU A 188 19.58 -7.17 5.47
C LEU A 188 19.31 -7.77 6.85
N LYS A 189 20.29 -7.67 7.76
CA LYS A 189 20.07 -7.96 9.19
C LYS A 189 20.10 -6.66 9.99
N ALA A 190 19.08 -6.45 10.83
CA ALA A 190 19.07 -5.38 11.82
C ALA A 190 19.83 -5.81 13.07
N ILE A 191 20.75 -4.99 13.56
CA ILE A 191 21.45 -5.24 14.83
C ILE A 191 20.76 -4.46 15.94
N SER A 192 20.37 -5.12 17.03
CA SER A 192 19.88 -4.47 18.25
C SER A 192 21.01 -3.72 18.94
N GLN A 193 20.80 -2.44 19.26
CA GLN A 193 21.70 -1.72 20.17
C GLN A 193 21.39 -2.19 21.59
N THR A 194 22.31 -2.94 22.20
CA THR A 194 22.37 -3.11 23.65
C THR A 194 23.13 -1.93 24.22
N ASN A 195 22.44 -1.08 24.96
CA ASN A 195 23.00 -0.32 26.07
C ASN A 195 22.17 -0.67 27.30
#